data_AF-A0A6L7SQW3-F1
#
_entry.id   AF-A0A6L7SQW3-F1
#
_cell.length_a   1.000
_cell.length_b   1.000
_cell.length_c   1.000
_cell.angle_alpha   90.00
_cell.angle_beta   90.00
_cell.angle_gamma   90.00
#
_symmetry.space_group_name_H-M   'P 1'
#
loop_
_entity.id
_entity.type
_entity.pdbx_description
1 polymer ?
#
loop_
_entity_poly.entity_id
_entity_poly.type
_entity_poly.pdbx_seq_one_letter_code
_entity_poly.pdbx_strand_id
1 'polypeptide(L)'
;MSCRVELEKRFGGRLSVDPQLGRQIVSYQGNKGLPGLRWMKYKEGFSKALVERFLEEKSPSDLLDPFSGLGTAPLVASGQGVNATGIEIMPVGVLAATGISHAANGLDKKEFHAMRTDLLRWVSCRKKAGLSYRFPHVGITEKAFPEKTEQDIAKAREFIEQIEDSPMRDMLNLACMSILESVSFTRKDGQYLRWDYRSGRALRSHVDLGEIQDFTDALENRLREMEDDIEEVKDTFGNRYPQLLSGSCLELLRGLPDASVDLIVTSPPYANRYDYT
;
A
#
# COMPACT_ATOMS: atom_id res chain seq x y z
N MET A 1 -32.15 -3.33 25.52
CA MET A 1 -30.68 -3.16 25.55
C MET A 1 -30.21 -3.02 24.11
N SER A 2 -29.22 -2.18 23.83
CA SER A 2 -28.68 -2.09 22.46
C SER A 2 -27.87 -3.35 22.13
N CYS A 3 -27.79 -3.73 20.85
CA CYS A 3 -26.98 -4.86 20.37
C CYS A 3 -25.53 -4.79 20.89
N ARG A 4 -24.95 -3.59 21.00
CA ARG A 4 -23.63 -3.36 21.61
C ARG A 4 -23.54 -3.87 23.06
N VAL A 5 -24.51 -3.54 23.91
CA VAL A 5 -24.51 -3.94 25.32
C VAL A 5 -24.63 -5.47 25.46
N GLU A 6 -25.41 -6.10 24.59
CA GLU A 6 -25.55 -7.56 24.57
C GLU A 6 -24.25 -8.26 24.14
N LEU A 7 -23.56 -7.74 23.11
CA LEU A 7 -22.24 -8.22 22.69
C LEU A 7 -21.19 -8.01 23.79
N GLU A 8 -21.17 -6.84 24.42
CA GLU A 8 -20.23 -6.52 25.49
C GLU A 8 -20.43 -7.44 26.71
N LYS A 9 -21.68 -7.73 27.09
CA LYS A 9 -21.98 -8.71 28.15
C LYS A 9 -21.56 -10.13 27.75
N ARG A 10 -21.79 -10.53 26.49
CA ARG A 10 -21.45 -11.86 25.98
C ARG A 10 -19.95 -12.10 25.90
N PHE A 11 -19.19 -11.09 25.48
CA PHE A 11 -17.75 -11.21 25.21
C PHE A 11 -16.86 -10.56 26.27
N GLY A 12 -17.42 -9.86 27.25
CA GLY A 12 -16.65 -9.11 28.25
C GLY A 12 -15.62 -9.95 29.01
N GLY A 13 -15.94 -11.20 29.34
CA GLY A 13 -14.98 -12.13 29.98
C GLY A 13 -13.84 -12.61 29.06
N ARG A 14 -13.90 -12.30 27.76
CA ARG A 14 -12.83 -12.55 26.78
C ARG A 14 -12.05 -11.28 26.41
N LEU A 15 -12.47 -10.12 26.90
CA LEU A 15 -11.78 -8.86 26.67
C LEU A 15 -10.70 -8.69 27.73
N SER A 16 -9.46 -8.52 27.29
CA SER A 16 -8.33 -8.15 28.15
C SER A 16 -7.81 -6.79 27.72
N VAL A 17 -7.61 -5.90 28.68
CA VAL A 17 -6.92 -4.62 28.43
C VAL A 17 -5.42 -4.89 28.47
N ASP A 18 -4.73 -4.53 27.40
CA ASP A 18 -3.28 -4.58 27.34
C ASP A 18 -2.70 -3.16 27.28
N PRO A 19 -2.08 -2.66 28.37
CA PRO A 19 -1.55 -1.30 28.41
C PRO A 19 -0.32 -1.09 27.51
N GLN A 20 0.31 -2.16 27.01
CA GLN A 20 1.44 -2.06 26.09
C GLN A 20 1.00 -1.80 24.64
N LEU A 21 -0.28 -2.02 24.31
CA LEU A 21 -0.85 -1.77 22.99
C LEU A 21 -1.14 -0.27 22.76
N GLY A 22 -0.07 0.53 22.70
CA GLY A 22 -0.13 1.95 22.40
C GLY A 22 -0.43 2.25 20.92
N ARG A 23 -0.80 3.51 20.63
CA ARG A 23 -1.16 3.98 19.28
C ARG A 23 -0.10 3.70 18.22
N GLN A 24 1.18 3.76 18.58
CA GLN A 24 2.29 3.47 17.66
C GLN A 24 2.33 2.02 17.18
N ILE A 25 1.86 1.08 18.02
CA ILE A 25 1.86 -0.36 17.75
C ILE A 25 0.59 -0.76 16.99
N VAL A 26 -0.57 -0.27 17.45
CA VAL A 26 -1.87 -0.66 16.88
C VAL A 26 -2.26 0.14 15.63
N SER A 27 -1.38 0.99 15.10
CA SER A 27 -1.63 1.76 13.87
C SER A 27 -0.38 1.87 13.01
N TYR A 28 -0.55 2.38 11.79
CA TYR A 28 0.52 2.60 10.81
C TYR A 28 1.64 3.55 11.30
N GLN A 29 1.45 4.25 12.42
CA GLN A 29 2.45 5.21 12.91
C GLN A 29 3.84 4.57 13.10
N GLY A 30 3.92 3.36 13.62
CA GLY A 30 5.18 2.64 13.77
C GLY A 30 5.85 2.25 12.45
N ASN A 31 5.11 2.23 11.34
CA ASN A 31 5.62 1.85 10.02
C ASN A 31 6.08 3.03 9.16
N LYS A 32 5.76 4.27 9.55
CA LYS A 32 6.05 5.47 8.74
C LYS A 32 7.51 5.65 8.36
N GLY A 33 8.43 5.17 9.20
CA GLY A 33 9.88 5.28 8.97
C GLY A 33 10.53 3.98 8.51
N LEU A 34 9.81 2.86 8.51
CA LEU A 34 10.37 1.55 8.23
C LEU A 34 10.51 1.33 6.72
N PRO A 35 11.72 1.03 6.20
CA PRO A 35 11.94 0.64 4.81
C PRO A 35 10.96 -0.42 4.31
N GLY A 36 10.53 -0.30 3.06
CA GLY A 36 9.46 -1.14 2.51
C GLY A 36 8.07 -0.66 2.92
N LEU A 37 7.75 -0.72 4.22
CA LEU A 37 6.42 -0.36 4.73
C LEU A 37 6.12 1.15 4.60
N ARG A 38 7.13 2.01 4.49
CA ARG A 38 6.99 3.45 4.23
C ARG A 38 6.77 3.83 2.76
N TRP A 39 6.98 2.89 1.83
CA TRP A 39 6.87 3.16 0.40
C TRP A 39 5.47 3.55 -0.02
N MET A 40 4.45 3.10 0.72
CA MET A 40 3.07 3.54 0.53
C MET A 40 2.41 3.83 1.88
N LYS A 41 1.84 5.03 2.00
CA LYS A 41 1.14 5.45 3.21
C LYS A 41 -0.24 4.81 3.27
N TYR A 42 -0.53 4.12 4.37
CA TYR A 42 -1.84 3.49 4.60
C TYR A 42 -2.26 3.63 6.06
N LYS A 43 -3.20 4.54 6.35
CA LYS A 43 -3.53 4.93 7.73
C LYS A 43 -4.23 3.81 8.50
N GLU A 44 -4.88 2.92 7.77
CA GLU A 44 -5.74 1.83 8.24
C GLU A 44 -4.94 0.56 8.59
N GLY A 45 -3.61 0.56 8.37
CA GLY A 45 -2.73 -0.55 8.76
C GLY A 45 -2.32 -0.50 10.24
N PHE A 46 -1.81 -1.63 10.74
CA PHE A 46 -1.13 -1.78 12.03
C PHE A 46 0.40 -1.93 11.84
N SER A 47 1.16 -1.85 12.94
CA SER A 47 2.62 -1.85 12.86
C SER A 47 3.23 -3.24 12.71
N LYS A 48 4.46 -3.30 12.18
CA LYS A 48 5.29 -4.52 12.19
C LYS A 48 5.45 -5.08 13.60
N ALA A 49 5.75 -4.23 14.58
CA ALA A 49 5.97 -4.64 15.97
C ALA A 49 4.77 -5.37 16.59
N LEU A 50 3.54 -5.03 16.19
CA LEU A 50 2.35 -5.75 16.63
C LEU A 50 2.35 -7.20 16.12
N VAL A 51 2.71 -7.39 14.86
CA VAL A 51 2.77 -8.72 14.24
C VAL A 51 3.86 -9.56 14.88
N GLU A 52 5.08 -9.00 15.03
CA GLU A 52 6.21 -9.71 15.64
C GLU A 52 5.88 -10.21 17.04
N ARG A 53 5.20 -9.37 17.82
CA ARG A 53 4.73 -9.75 19.15
C ARG A 53 3.78 -10.96 19.09
N PHE A 54 2.80 -10.96 18.19
CA PHE A 54 1.87 -12.09 18.07
C PHE A 54 2.56 -13.36 17.54
N LEU A 55 3.55 -13.23 16.67
CA LEU A 55 4.37 -14.36 16.22
C LEU A 55 5.18 -14.94 17.38
N GLU A 56 5.80 -14.11 18.22
CA GLU A 56 6.54 -14.57 19.41
C GLU A 56 5.61 -15.28 20.41
N GLU A 57 4.46 -14.67 20.72
CA GLU A 57 3.51 -15.23 21.70
C GLU A 57 2.85 -16.54 21.25
N LYS A 58 2.67 -16.74 19.95
CA LYS A 58 1.89 -17.87 19.40
C LYS A 58 2.73 -18.91 18.69
N SER A 59 3.91 -18.53 18.18
CA SER A 59 4.80 -19.39 17.39
C SER A 59 4.05 -20.20 16.30
N PRO A 60 3.23 -19.56 15.43
CA PRO A 60 2.44 -20.27 14.43
C PRO A 60 3.33 -20.82 13.31
N SER A 61 2.88 -21.89 12.65
CA SER A 61 3.46 -22.35 11.38
C SER A 61 2.80 -21.64 10.19
N ASP A 62 1.48 -21.41 10.29
CA ASP A 62 0.67 -20.82 9.22
C ASP A 62 -0.12 -19.59 9.71
N LEU A 63 0.10 -18.43 9.06
CA LEU A 63 -0.57 -17.16 9.32
C LEU A 63 -1.48 -16.76 8.16
N LEU A 64 -2.65 -16.22 8.49
CA LEU A 64 -3.58 -15.63 7.52
C LEU A 64 -3.93 -14.18 7.89
N ASP A 65 -3.88 -13.30 6.90
CA ASP A 65 -4.52 -11.99 6.94
C ASP A 65 -5.55 -11.86 5.79
N PRO A 66 -6.86 -12.01 6.07
CA PRO A 66 -7.90 -11.97 5.05
C PRO A 66 -8.23 -10.55 4.55
N PHE A 67 -7.65 -9.50 5.14
CA PHE A 67 -7.81 -8.09 4.77
C PHE A 67 -6.45 -7.39 4.80
N SER A 68 -5.51 -7.94 4.03
CA SER A 68 -4.09 -7.68 4.20
C SER A 68 -3.64 -6.25 3.94
N GLY A 69 -4.44 -5.41 3.27
CA GLY A 69 -4.09 -4.03 3.00
C GLY A 69 -2.78 -3.94 2.24
N LEU A 70 -1.76 -3.33 2.84
CA LEU A 70 -0.40 -3.28 2.26
C LEU A 70 0.48 -4.51 2.60
N GLY A 71 -0.07 -5.53 3.25
CA GLY A 71 0.61 -6.80 3.51
C GLY A 71 1.48 -6.84 4.77
N THR A 72 1.31 -5.95 5.75
CA THR A 72 2.16 -5.93 6.97
C THR A 72 2.26 -7.30 7.63
N ALA A 73 1.14 -7.97 7.91
CA ALA A 73 1.13 -9.29 8.54
C ALA A 73 1.83 -10.37 7.71
N PRO A 74 1.46 -10.62 6.43
CA PRO A 74 2.10 -11.66 5.65
C PRO A 74 3.58 -11.40 5.36
N LEU A 75 3.99 -10.14 5.17
CA LEU A 75 5.40 -9.77 4.96
C LEU A 75 6.25 -10.06 6.20
N VAL A 76 5.80 -9.61 7.38
CA VAL A 76 6.55 -9.81 8.64
C VAL A 76 6.64 -11.30 8.98
N ALA A 77 5.54 -12.03 8.86
CA ALA A 77 5.50 -13.47 9.15
C ALA A 77 6.42 -14.26 8.22
N SER A 78 6.37 -14.00 6.91
CA SER A 78 7.23 -14.69 5.93
C SER A 78 8.71 -14.38 6.15
N GLY A 79 9.06 -13.15 6.52
CA GLY A 79 10.43 -12.79 6.91
C GLY A 79 10.94 -13.59 8.12
N GLN A 80 10.05 -13.91 9.07
CA GLN A 80 10.37 -14.78 10.21
C GLN A 80 10.24 -16.29 9.92
N GLY A 81 10.05 -16.67 8.66
CA GLY A 81 10.00 -18.07 8.23
C GLY A 81 8.65 -18.78 8.44
N VAL A 82 7.61 -18.04 8.82
CA VAL A 82 6.23 -18.53 8.95
C VAL A 82 5.58 -18.56 7.56
N ASN A 83 4.81 -19.60 7.24
CA ASN A 83 4.02 -19.60 6.00
C ASN A 83 2.91 -18.57 6.15
N ALA A 84 2.83 -17.58 5.27
CA ALA A 84 1.85 -16.51 5.44
C ALA A 84 1.06 -16.25 4.17
N THR A 85 -0.26 -16.13 4.33
CA THR A 85 -1.21 -15.80 3.27
C THR A 85 -1.86 -14.46 3.55
N GLY A 86 -1.78 -13.53 2.59
CA GLY A 86 -2.51 -12.27 2.59
C GLY A 86 -3.57 -12.26 1.50
N ILE A 87 -4.79 -11.88 1.83
CA ILE A 87 -5.86 -11.65 0.85
C ILE A 87 -6.17 -10.15 0.83
N GLU A 88 -6.26 -9.54 -0.34
CA GLU A 88 -6.65 -8.14 -0.48
C GLU A 88 -7.44 -7.92 -1.76
N ILE A 89 -8.54 -7.18 -1.66
CA ILE A 89 -9.42 -6.88 -2.79
C ILE A 89 -8.88 -5.71 -3.63
N MET A 90 -8.19 -4.77 -3.00
CA MET A 90 -7.63 -3.57 -3.64
C MET A 90 -6.32 -3.91 -4.34
N PRO A 91 -6.24 -3.77 -5.68
CA PRO A 91 -5.01 -4.09 -6.43
C PRO A 91 -3.78 -3.32 -5.96
N VAL A 92 -3.95 -2.09 -5.48
CA VAL A 92 -2.84 -1.26 -5.00
C VAL A 92 -2.21 -1.81 -3.71
N GLY A 93 -3.00 -2.46 -2.85
CA GLY A 93 -2.49 -3.11 -1.64
C GLY A 93 -1.66 -4.33 -1.97
N VAL A 94 -2.15 -5.16 -2.90
CA VAL A 94 -1.42 -6.32 -3.43
C VAL A 94 -0.13 -5.87 -4.12
N LEU A 95 -0.17 -4.81 -4.93
CA LEU A 95 1.03 -4.24 -5.58
C LEU A 95 2.08 -3.78 -4.56
N ALA A 96 1.68 -3.11 -3.48
CA ALA A 96 2.59 -2.69 -2.43
C ALA A 96 3.27 -3.88 -1.75
N ALA A 97 2.49 -4.88 -1.33
CA ALA A 97 3.02 -6.09 -0.71
C ALA A 97 3.94 -6.88 -1.66
N THR A 98 3.58 -6.94 -2.94
CA THR A 98 4.35 -7.62 -4.00
C THR A 98 5.68 -6.92 -4.23
N GLY A 99 5.70 -5.58 -4.37
CA GLY A 99 6.92 -4.81 -4.53
C GLY A 99 7.88 -4.96 -3.34
N ILE A 100 7.36 -4.93 -2.10
CA ILE A 100 8.19 -5.18 -0.91
C ILE A 100 8.75 -6.61 -0.93
N SER A 101 7.93 -7.60 -1.31
CA SER A 101 8.37 -9.00 -1.42
C SER A 101 9.47 -9.19 -2.48
N HIS A 102 9.38 -8.50 -3.61
CA HIS A 102 10.42 -8.51 -4.65
C HIS A 102 11.74 -7.97 -4.12
N ALA A 103 11.72 -6.78 -3.49
CA ALA A 103 12.91 -6.20 -2.89
C ALA A 103 13.51 -7.08 -1.78
N ALA A 104 12.65 -7.67 -0.96
CA ALA A 104 13.04 -8.54 0.14
C ALA A 104 13.73 -9.83 -0.33
N ASN A 105 13.44 -10.30 -1.54
CA ASN A 105 13.85 -11.61 -2.03
C ASN A 105 14.71 -11.53 -3.31
N GLY A 106 15.58 -10.52 -3.39
CA GLY A 106 16.69 -10.52 -4.34
C GLY A 106 16.49 -9.68 -5.61
N LEU A 107 15.65 -8.63 -5.56
CA LEU A 107 15.66 -7.57 -6.57
C LEU A 107 17.07 -7.00 -6.74
N ASP A 108 17.57 -6.90 -7.98
CA ASP A 108 18.88 -6.32 -8.25
C ASP A 108 18.82 -4.78 -8.15
N LYS A 109 19.50 -4.22 -7.14
CA LYS A 109 19.57 -2.78 -6.91
C LYS A 109 20.19 -2.00 -8.08
N LYS A 110 21.17 -2.56 -8.79
CA LYS A 110 21.82 -1.89 -9.94
C LYS A 110 20.90 -1.86 -11.15
N GLU A 111 20.15 -2.94 -11.38
CA GLU A 111 19.13 -2.97 -12.43
C GLU A 111 18.00 -1.98 -12.12
N PHE A 112 17.52 -1.95 -10.86
CA PHE A 112 16.53 -0.98 -10.42
C PHE A 112 17.02 0.47 -10.61
N HIS A 113 18.28 0.75 -10.30
CA HIS A 113 18.91 2.05 -10.55
C HIS A 113 18.87 2.43 -12.03
N ALA A 114 19.25 1.52 -12.93
CA ALA A 114 19.23 1.76 -14.36
C ALA A 114 17.81 2.04 -14.87
N MET A 115 16.83 1.24 -14.45
CA MET A 115 15.41 1.42 -14.80
C MET A 115 14.81 2.73 -14.27
N ARG A 116 15.16 3.12 -13.05
CA ARG A 116 14.82 4.45 -12.53
C ARG A 116 15.38 5.55 -13.44
N THR A 117 16.66 5.49 -13.80
CA THR A 117 17.30 6.53 -14.62
C THR A 117 16.63 6.63 -16.00
N ASP A 118 16.29 5.50 -16.62
CA ASP A 118 15.62 5.48 -17.91
C ASP A 118 14.18 6.01 -17.83
N LEU A 119 13.43 5.63 -16.79
CA LEU A 119 12.08 6.16 -16.53
C LEU A 119 12.11 7.68 -16.34
N LEU A 120 13.00 8.21 -15.50
CA LEU A 120 13.12 9.65 -15.25
C LEU A 120 13.52 10.40 -16.53
N ARG A 121 14.43 9.85 -17.34
CA ARG A 121 14.79 10.41 -18.65
C ARG A 121 13.58 10.43 -19.60
N TRP A 122 12.79 9.36 -19.60
CA TRP A 122 11.59 9.24 -20.43
C TRP A 122 10.52 10.26 -20.05
N VAL A 123 10.15 10.34 -18.77
CA VAL A 123 9.13 11.30 -18.28
C VAL A 123 9.57 12.74 -18.52
N SER A 124 10.86 13.04 -18.29
CA SER A 124 11.44 14.37 -18.49
C SER A 124 11.55 14.79 -19.96
N CYS A 125 11.35 13.88 -20.92
CA CYS A 125 11.49 14.23 -22.32
C CYS A 125 10.40 15.23 -22.76
N ARG A 126 10.76 16.16 -23.66
CA ARG A 126 9.82 17.17 -24.21
C ARG A 126 8.79 16.59 -25.17
N LYS A 127 8.92 15.31 -25.57
CA LYS A 127 7.91 14.67 -26.39
C LYS A 127 6.64 14.52 -25.55
N LYS A 128 5.49 14.86 -26.13
CA LYS A 128 4.22 14.43 -25.55
C LYS A 128 4.22 12.90 -25.53
N ALA A 129 3.63 12.31 -24.50
CA ALA A 129 3.33 10.87 -24.52
C ALA A 129 2.65 10.54 -25.87
N GLY A 130 2.89 9.34 -26.38
CA GLY A 130 2.05 8.82 -27.45
C GLY A 130 0.58 9.01 -27.03
N LEU A 131 -0.31 9.36 -27.97
CA LEU A 131 -1.75 9.53 -27.70
C LEU A 131 -2.44 8.24 -27.18
N SER A 132 -1.67 7.18 -26.91
CA SER A 132 -2.10 5.85 -26.48
C SER A 132 -2.67 5.84 -25.06
N TYR A 133 -2.14 6.63 -24.12
CA TYR A 133 -2.65 6.68 -22.75
C TYR A 133 -3.49 7.94 -22.51
N ARG A 134 -4.78 7.74 -22.25
CA ARG A 134 -5.66 8.76 -21.66
C ARG A 134 -5.98 8.33 -20.25
N PHE A 135 -5.75 9.21 -19.28
CA PHE A 135 -6.10 8.92 -17.89
C PHE A 135 -7.60 8.56 -17.83
N PRO A 136 -7.98 7.35 -17.37
CA PRO A 136 -9.36 6.91 -17.38
C PRO A 136 -10.08 7.56 -16.20
N HIS A 137 -10.45 8.84 -16.35
CA HIS A 137 -11.20 9.54 -15.32
C HIS A 137 -12.51 8.80 -15.05
N VAL A 138 -12.66 8.35 -13.82
CA VAL A 138 -13.97 8.07 -13.26
C VAL A 138 -14.54 9.43 -12.84
N GLY A 139 -15.84 9.69 -13.00
CA GLY A 139 -16.41 11.02 -12.76
C GLY A 139 -16.11 11.62 -11.37
N ILE A 140 -15.82 10.77 -10.38
CA ILE A 140 -15.37 11.21 -9.06
C ILE A 140 -13.96 11.81 -9.07
N THR A 141 -13.03 11.31 -9.90
CA THR A 141 -11.61 11.74 -10.00
C THR A 141 -11.32 12.67 -11.18
N GLU A 142 -12.34 13.16 -11.88
CA GLU A 142 -12.17 14.18 -12.91
C GLU A 142 -11.54 15.46 -12.31
N LYS A 143 -10.52 16.00 -13.00
CA LYS A 143 -9.72 17.17 -12.56
C LYS A 143 -8.90 16.93 -11.28
N ALA A 144 -8.65 15.68 -10.92
CA ALA A 144 -7.82 15.37 -9.75
C ALA A 144 -6.37 15.84 -9.92
N PHE A 145 -5.88 16.03 -11.15
CA PHE A 145 -4.49 16.37 -11.41
C PHE A 145 -4.37 17.65 -12.27
N PRO A 146 -3.26 18.40 -12.15
CA PRO A 146 -2.86 19.36 -13.15
C PRO A 146 -2.68 18.69 -14.53
N GLU A 147 -2.96 19.40 -15.63
CA GLU A 147 -2.82 18.86 -16.99
C GLU A 147 -1.39 18.36 -17.27
N LYS A 148 -0.36 19.10 -16.81
CA LYS A 148 1.04 18.66 -16.90
C LYS A 148 1.25 17.32 -16.17
N THR A 149 0.73 17.19 -14.96
CA THR A 149 0.84 15.96 -14.15
C THR A 149 0.17 14.77 -14.86
N GLU A 150 -1.00 14.96 -15.48
CA GLU A 150 -1.63 13.90 -16.26
C GLU A 150 -0.78 13.46 -17.46
N GLN A 151 -0.13 14.41 -18.15
CA GLN A 151 0.80 14.09 -19.23
C GLN A 151 2.03 13.33 -18.74
N ASP A 152 2.58 13.70 -17.58
CA ASP A 152 3.75 13.03 -17.02
C ASP A 152 3.39 11.62 -16.48
N ILE A 153 2.20 11.45 -15.88
CA ILE A 153 1.64 10.12 -15.55
C ILE A 153 1.50 9.28 -16.83
N ALA A 154 0.96 9.85 -17.91
CA ALA A 154 0.80 9.14 -19.18
C ALA A 154 2.14 8.63 -19.75
N LYS A 155 3.20 9.45 -19.69
CA LYS A 155 4.54 9.03 -20.11
C LYS A 155 5.07 7.89 -19.24
N ALA A 156 4.91 7.99 -17.92
CA ALA A 156 5.36 6.95 -17.00
C ALA A 156 4.63 5.61 -17.28
N ARG A 157 3.33 5.67 -17.52
CA ARG A 157 2.52 4.50 -17.91
C ARG A 157 2.99 3.90 -19.24
N GLU A 158 3.21 4.71 -20.26
CA GLU A 158 3.70 4.27 -21.57
C GLU A 158 5.07 3.57 -21.46
N PHE A 159 5.97 4.07 -20.61
CA PHE A 159 7.26 3.43 -20.34
C PHE A 159 7.08 2.08 -19.63
N ILE A 160 6.32 2.05 -18.54
CA ILE A 160 6.15 0.85 -17.71
C ILE A 160 5.39 -0.26 -18.45
N GLU A 161 4.49 0.09 -19.38
CA GLU A 161 3.77 -0.88 -20.21
C GLU A 161 4.62 -1.58 -21.26
N GLN A 162 5.80 -1.02 -21.59
CA GLN A 162 6.78 -1.65 -22.48
C GLN A 162 7.68 -2.66 -21.77
N ILE A 163 7.68 -2.66 -20.44
CA ILE A 163 8.48 -3.58 -19.63
C ILE A 163 7.72 -4.91 -19.54
N GLU A 164 8.43 -6.02 -19.78
CA GLU A 164 7.89 -7.36 -19.55
C GLU A 164 7.45 -7.53 -18.08
N ASP A 165 6.53 -8.47 -17.86
CA ASP A 165 6.07 -8.78 -16.51
C ASP A 165 7.25 -9.22 -15.63
N SER A 166 7.61 -8.38 -14.66
CA SER A 166 8.87 -8.49 -13.92
C SER A 166 8.79 -7.74 -12.58
N PRO A 167 9.62 -8.12 -11.60
CA PRO A 167 9.77 -7.38 -10.35
C PRO A 167 10.05 -5.88 -10.53
N MET A 168 10.81 -5.54 -11.58
CA MET A 168 11.13 -4.14 -11.90
C MET A 168 9.88 -3.37 -12.30
N ARG A 169 9.00 -3.96 -13.13
CA ARG A 169 7.73 -3.37 -13.54
C ARG A 169 6.85 -3.05 -12.34
N ASP A 170 6.74 -3.98 -11.39
CA ASP A 170 5.96 -3.80 -10.16
C ASP A 170 6.54 -2.71 -9.26
N MET A 171 7.87 -2.68 -9.11
CA MET A 171 8.56 -1.65 -8.31
C MET A 171 8.35 -0.24 -8.87
N LEU A 172 8.43 -0.07 -10.19
CA LEU A 172 8.16 1.22 -10.84
C LEU A 172 6.68 1.60 -10.73
N ASN A 173 5.76 0.65 -10.93
CA ASN A 173 4.33 0.88 -10.72
C ASN A 173 4.04 1.33 -9.28
N LEU A 174 4.63 0.67 -8.28
CA LEU A 174 4.47 1.02 -6.88
C LEU A 174 4.95 2.45 -6.60
N ALA A 175 6.13 2.82 -7.12
CA ALA A 175 6.65 4.18 -6.99
C ALA A 175 5.71 5.22 -7.59
N CYS A 176 5.16 4.97 -8.79
CA CYS A 176 4.19 5.88 -9.42
C CYS A 176 2.89 5.97 -8.62
N MET A 177 2.36 4.84 -8.12
CA MET A 177 1.11 4.83 -7.36
C MET A 177 1.25 5.55 -6.02
N SER A 178 2.39 5.42 -5.34
CA SER A 178 2.58 5.97 -3.98
C SER A 178 2.72 7.49 -3.92
N ILE A 179 2.94 8.15 -5.05
CA ILE A 179 3.05 9.62 -5.15
C ILE A 179 1.76 10.29 -5.64
N LEU A 180 0.77 9.54 -6.13
CA LEU A 180 -0.41 10.13 -6.77
C LEU A 180 -1.16 11.11 -5.85
N GLU A 181 -1.23 10.82 -4.55
CA GLU A 181 -1.86 11.74 -3.59
C GLU A 181 -1.06 13.06 -3.46
N SER A 182 0.28 13.08 -3.51
CA SER A 182 1.05 14.32 -3.30
C SER A 182 1.05 15.26 -4.50
N VAL A 183 0.84 14.72 -5.70
CA VAL A 183 0.85 15.44 -6.98
C VAL A 183 -0.57 15.79 -7.47
N SER A 184 -1.60 15.45 -6.70
CA SER A 184 -3.01 15.71 -7.02
C SER A 184 -3.58 16.91 -6.26
N PHE A 185 -4.71 17.41 -6.74
CA PHE A 185 -5.62 18.32 -6.05
C PHE A 185 -6.55 17.62 -5.05
N THR A 186 -6.26 16.37 -4.68
CA THR A 186 -7.12 15.57 -3.79
C THR A 186 -6.34 15.04 -2.59
N ARG A 187 -6.99 14.93 -1.43
CA ARG A 187 -6.44 14.23 -0.26
C ARG A 187 -7.50 13.36 0.39
N LYS A 188 -7.09 12.21 0.92
CA LYS A 188 -7.96 11.31 1.69
C LYS A 188 -8.30 11.93 3.04
N ASP A 189 -9.60 12.19 3.25
CA ASP A 189 -10.13 12.80 4.46
C ASP A 189 -11.27 11.97 5.05
N GLY A 190 -10.91 10.84 5.65
CA GLY A 190 -11.86 9.92 6.27
C GLY A 190 -12.78 9.30 5.22
N GLN A 191 -14.02 9.78 5.16
CA GLN A 191 -15.05 9.22 4.28
C GLN A 191 -15.11 9.88 2.89
N TYR A 192 -14.32 10.93 2.66
CA TYR A 192 -14.41 11.72 1.45
C TYR A 192 -13.03 12.10 0.91
N LEU A 193 -12.97 12.31 -0.40
CA LEU A 193 -11.91 13.08 -1.04
C LEU A 193 -12.10 14.57 -0.77
N ARG A 194 -11.12 15.19 -0.12
CA ARG A 194 -11.04 16.64 0.03
C ARG A 194 -10.37 17.24 -1.21
N TRP A 195 -10.95 18.29 -1.77
CA TRP A 195 -10.52 18.90 -3.04
C TRP A 195 -9.88 20.25 -2.85
N ASP A 196 -8.79 20.50 -3.57
CA ASP A 196 -8.08 21.78 -3.60
C ASP A 196 -8.79 22.79 -4.50
N TYR A 197 -8.77 24.08 -4.09
CA TYR A 197 -9.35 25.17 -4.86
C TYR A 197 -8.78 25.31 -6.29
N ARG A 198 -7.53 24.88 -6.50
CA ARG A 198 -6.85 24.90 -7.81
C ARG A 198 -7.39 23.86 -8.80
N SER A 199 -8.22 22.91 -8.36
CA SER A 199 -8.80 21.87 -9.22
C SER A 199 -9.76 22.39 -10.31
N GLY A 200 -10.27 23.62 -10.19
CA GLY A 200 -11.25 24.16 -11.13
C GLY A 200 -12.62 23.45 -11.07
N ARG A 201 -12.92 22.74 -9.97
CA ARG A 201 -14.26 22.22 -9.66
C ARG A 201 -15.09 23.28 -8.93
N ALA A 202 -16.42 23.18 -9.04
CA ALA A 202 -17.33 23.96 -8.20
C ALA A 202 -17.31 23.38 -6.77
N LEU A 203 -16.51 23.98 -5.89
CA LEU A 203 -16.32 23.53 -4.52
C LEU A 203 -17.25 24.26 -3.55
N ARG A 204 -17.70 23.57 -2.50
CA ARG A 204 -18.52 24.14 -1.41
C ARG A 204 -17.72 25.04 -0.46
N SER A 205 -16.42 24.82 -0.37
CA SER A 205 -15.51 25.56 0.48
C SER A 205 -14.17 25.74 -0.21
N HIS A 206 -13.51 26.86 0.05
CA HIS A 206 -12.13 27.08 -0.38
C HIS A 206 -11.19 26.27 0.53
N VAL A 207 -10.47 25.31 -0.06
CA VAL A 207 -9.53 24.44 0.65
C VAL A 207 -8.20 24.53 -0.06
N ASP A 208 -7.16 24.89 0.70
CA ASP A 208 -5.77 24.84 0.26
C ASP A 208 -5.11 23.62 0.90
N LEU A 209 -4.70 22.66 0.06
CA LEU A 209 -4.00 21.44 0.48
C LEU A 209 -2.50 21.66 0.66
N GLY A 210 -2.01 22.89 0.49
CA GLY A 210 -0.61 23.28 0.59
C GLY A 210 0.13 23.06 -0.71
N GLU A 211 1.38 22.61 -0.62
CA GLU A 211 2.18 22.29 -1.80
C GLU A 211 1.60 21.08 -2.55
N ILE A 212 1.41 21.25 -3.86
CA ILE A 212 1.19 20.14 -4.80
C ILE A 212 2.51 19.94 -5.52
N GLN A 213 3.11 18.77 -5.34
CA GLN A 213 4.45 18.49 -5.85
C GLN A 213 4.44 18.33 -7.37
N ASP A 214 5.56 18.65 -8.02
CA ASP A 214 5.79 18.23 -9.39
C ASP A 214 5.90 16.70 -9.47
N PHE A 215 5.32 16.10 -10.51
CA PHE A 215 5.32 14.65 -10.68
C PHE A 215 6.73 14.07 -10.78
N THR A 216 7.61 14.71 -11.54
CA THR A 216 8.96 14.18 -11.81
C THR A 216 9.80 14.24 -10.55
N ASP A 217 9.73 15.35 -9.81
CA ASP A 217 10.46 15.51 -8.54
C ASP A 217 9.95 14.53 -7.47
N ALA A 218 8.63 14.37 -7.34
CA ALA A 218 8.03 13.40 -6.42
C ALA A 218 8.44 11.96 -6.76
N LEU A 219 8.42 11.62 -8.06
CA LEU A 219 8.80 10.29 -8.55
C LEU A 219 10.29 10.02 -8.33
N GLU A 220 11.17 10.97 -8.63
CA GLU A 220 12.61 10.84 -8.40
C GLU A 220 12.91 10.59 -6.92
N ASN A 221 12.32 11.40 -6.04
CA ASN A 221 12.50 11.26 -4.59
C ASN A 221 12.00 9.89 -4.09
N ARG A 222 10.83 9.43 -4.57
CA ARG A 222 10.30 8.12 -4.20
C ARG A 222 11.18 6.97 -4.68
N LEU A 223 11.63 7.02 -5.94
CA LEU A 223 12.49 5.98 -6.50
C LEU A 223 13.86 5.93 -5.82
N ARG A 224 14.43 7.09 -5.43
CA ARG A 224 15.63 7.18 -4.59
C ARG A 224 15.41 6.53 -3.23
N GLU A 225 14.32 6.87 -2.53
CA GLU A 225 13.98 6.28 -1.24
C GLU A 225 13.84 4.75 -1.33
N MET A 226 13.12 4.25 -2.35
CA MET A 226 12.98 2.81 -2.58
C MET A 226 14.32 2.14 -2.86
N GLU A 227 15.19 2.74 -3.69
CA GLU A 227 16.53 2.21 -3.98
C GLU A 227 17.41 2.12 -2.73
N ASP A 228 17.39 3.17 -1.90
CA ASP A 228 18.16 3.23 -0.65
C ASP A 228 17.69 2.16 0.35
N ASP A 229 16.39 1.83 0.32
CA ASP A 229 15.74 0.88 1.21
C ASP A 229 15.95 -0.60 0.85
N ILE A 230 16.32 -0.94 -0.39
CA ILE A 230 16.32 -2.34 -0.90
C ILE A 230 17.05 -3.32 0.05
N GLU A 231 18.26 -2.97 0.51
CA GLU A 231 19.05 -3.87 1.35
C GLU A 231 18.45 -4.04 2.75
N GLU A 232 17.94 -2.97 3.37
CA GLU A 232 17.29 -3.07 4.68
C GLU A 232 15.95 -3.84 4.58
N VAL A 233 15.23 -3.69 3.47
CA VAL A 233 14.01 -4.47 3.19
C VAL A 233 14.33 -5.96 3.08
N LYS A 234 15.45 -6.32 2.43
CA LYS A 234 15.95 -7.68 2.36
C LYS A 234 16.30 -8.25 3.74
N ASP A 235 16.97 -7.47 4.58
CA ASP A 235 17.31 -7.91 5.94
C ASP A 235 16.06 -8.05 6.83
N THR A 236 15.04 -7.21 6.61
CA THR A 236 13.85 -7.14 7.47
C THR A 236 12.77 -8.16 7.09
N PHE A 237 12.54 -8.36 5.79
CA PHE A 237 11.43 -9.15 5.25
C PHE A 237 11.88 -10.31 4.37
N GLY A 238 13.18 -10.43 4.07
CA GLY A 238 13.71 -11.56 3.32
C GLY A 238 13.60 -12.85 4.12
N ASN A 239 13.42 -13.98 3.42
CA ASN A 239 13.50 -15.39 3.86
C ASN A 239 12.55 -16.21 2.98
N ARG A 240 11.26 -15.84 2.99
CA ARG A 240 10.21 -16.48 2.20
C ARG A 240 9.33 -15.44 1.51
N TYR A 241 8.81 -15.82 0.36
CA TYR A 241 7.72 -15.07 -0.28
C TYR A 241 6.40 -15.37 0.43
N PRO A 242 5.63 -14.34 0.83
CA PRO A 242 4.25 -14.55 1.24
C PRO A 242 3.38 -14.97 0.05
N GLN A 243 2.32 -15.72 0.33
CA GLN A 243 1.25 -15.93 -0.65
C GLN A 243 0.31 -14.72 -0.64
N LEU A 244 0.34 -13.91 -1.69
CA LEU A 244 -0.51 -12.72 -1.84
C LEU A 244 -1.62 -13.02 -2.85
N LEU A 245 -2.87 -13.00 -2.40
CA LEU A 245 -4.05 -13.31 -3.22
C LEU A 245 -4.87 -12.05 -3.44
N SER A 246 -5.07 -11.68 -4.71
CA SER A 246 -5.96 -10.57 -5.06
C SER A 246 -7.40 -11.05 -5.21
N GLY A 247 -8.32 -10.47 -4.43
CA GLY A 247 -9.75 -10.74 -4.54
C GLY A 247 -10.51 -10.68 -3.22
N SER A 248 -11.77 -11.11 -3.28
CA SER A 248 -12.64 -11.15 -2.10
C SER A 248 -12.28 -12.34 -1.21
N CYS A 249 -11.99 -12.08 0.08
CA CYS A 249 -11.78 -13.15 1.05
C CYS A 249 -13.01 -14.06 1.22
N LEU A 250 -14.23 -13.56 0.95
CA LEU A 250 -15.46 -14.36 1.02
C LEU A 250 -15.50 -15.50 -0.01
N GLU A 251 -14.74 -15.36 -1.09
CA GLU A 251 -14.62 -16.34 -2.17
C GLU A 251 -13.35 -17.16 -1.99
N LEU A 252 -12.20 -16.49 -1.82
CA LEU A 252 -10.89 -17.12 -1.79
C LEU A 252 -10.68 -18.02 -0.56
N LEU A 253 -11.25 -17.67 0.60
CA LEU A 253 -11.15 -18.52 1.80
C LEU A 253 -11.80 -19.89 1.61
N ARG A 254 -12.77 -20.03 0.70
CA ARG A 254 -13.41 -21.32 0.39
C ARG A 254 -12.49 -22.30 -0.32
N GLY A 255 -11.39 -21.79 -0.92
CA GLY A 255 -10.36 -22.59 -1.55
C GLY A 255 -9.24 -23.01 -0.59
N LEU A 256 -9.20 -22.47 0.63
CA LEU A 256 -8.20 -22.86 1.62
C LEU A 256 -8.60 -24.18 2.30
N PRO A 257 -7.65 -25.06 2.65
CA PRO A 257 -7.95 -26.29 3.36
C PRO A 257 -8.51 -26.01 4.76
N ASP A 258 -9.42 -26.86 5.23
CA ASP A 258 -9.90 -26.80 6.61
C ASP A 258 -8.74 -26.99 7.60
N ALA A 259 -8.80 -26.29 8.75
CA ALA A 259 -7.82 -26.38 9.83
C ALA A 259 -6.35 -26.15 9.41
N SER A 260 -6.13 -25.28 8.41
CA SER A 260 -4.81 -24.97 7.84
C SER A 260 -4.16 -23.68 8.37
N VAL A 261 -4.80 -22.98 9.32
CA VAL A 261 -4.34 -21.68 9.84
C VAL A 261 -4.20 -21.75 11.35
N ASP A 262 -3.01 -21.43 11.84
CA ASP A 262 -2.71 -21.38 13.28
C ASP A 262 -3.02 -20.00 13.88
N LEU A 263 -2.78 -18.94 13.09
CA LEU A 263 -2.94 -17.56 13.56
C LEU A 263 -3.57 -16.66 12.49
N ILE A 264 -4.56 -15.88 12.91
CA ILE A 264 -5.12 -14.79 12.10
C ILE A 264 -4.70 -13.46 12.72
N VAL A 265 -3.97 -12.66 11.95
CA VAL A 265 -3.63 -11.28 12.31
C VAL A 265 -4.18 -10.38 11.23
N THR A 266 -5.17 -9.56 11.56
CA THR A 266 -5.87 -8.72 10.59
C THR A 266 -6.47 -7.49 11.26
N SER A 267 -6.61 -6.40 10.51
CA SER A 267 -7.48 -5.31 10.92
C SER A 267 -8.91 -5.72 10.54
N PRO A 268 -9.87 -5.71 11.48
CA PRO A 268 -11.24 -6.07 11.15
C PRO A 268 -11.77 -5.10 10.08
N PRO A 269 -12.62 -5.55 9.14
CA PRO A 269 -13.27 -4.66 8.20
C PRO A 269 -14.14 -3.70 9.01
N TYR A 270 -13.69 -2.47 9.16
CA TYR A 270 -14.45 -1.47 9.88
C TYR A 270 -15.73 -1.20 9.08
N ALA A 271 -16.90 -1.29 9.72
CA ALA A 271 -18.20 -0.94 9.14
C ALA A 271 -18.34 0.59 8.99
N ASN A 272 -17.35 1.19 8.36
CA ASN A 272 -17.10 2.61 8.24
C ASN A 272 -16.98 2.90 6.75
N ARG A 273 -17.52 4.03 6.29
CA ARG A 273 -17.44 4.43 4.88
C ARG A 273 -16.10 5.11 4.59
N TYR A 274 -14.97 4.43 4.77
CA TYR A 274 -13.67 5.01 4.41
C TYR A 274 -13.51 5.09 2.89
N ASP A 275 -12.88 6.18 2.44
CA ASP A 275 -12.61 6.40 1.02
C ASP A 275 -11.25 5.79 0.65
N TYR A 276 -11.31 4.73 -0.19
CA TYR A 276 -10.14 4.03 -0.72
C TYR A 276 -9.77 4.46 -2.15
N THR A 277 -10.46 5.45 -2.70
CA THR A 277 -10.24 6.01 -4.05
C THR A 277 -8.84 6.61 -4.19
#